data_AF-A0A1Y3ALT2-F1
#
_entry.id   AF-A0A1Y3ALT2-F1
#
_cell.length_a   1.000
_cell.length_b   1.000
_cell.length_c   1.000
_cell.angle_alpha   90.00
_cell.angle_beta   90.00
_cell.angle_gamma   90.00
#
_symmetry.space_group_name_H-M   'P 1'
#
loop_
_entity.id
_entity.type
_entity.pdbx_description
1 polymer ?
#
loop_
_entity_poly.entity_id
_entity_poly.type
_entity_poly.pdbx_seq_one_letter_code
_entity_poly.pdbx_strand_id
1 'polypeptide(L)'
;MDPDPRVQLELENLNTSTEFINKLELELEKARLEFNNLLSESAIKIESLSKKLGTTIDKARPYYETLQAATELQQKTQKEALRYEQATVEHNNAKEIVQLAEQTLRQNGDIELEQLLTKSAEKVNQSELERQAAEKQHRITSREYSITEQNLSKLHNQLKRSIVKA
;
A
#
# COMPACT_ATOMS: atom_id res chain seq x y z
N MET A 1 13.12 24.59 85.97
CA MET A 1 14.05 23.61 85.40
C MET A 1 13.89 23.73 83.91
N ASP A 2 14.92 24.22 83.22
CA ASP A 2 14.92 24.21 81.76
C ASP A 2 14.93 22.77 81.24
N PRO A 3 14.23 22.47 80.14
CA PRO A 3 14.22 21.13 79.56
C PRO A 3 15.64 20.69 79.19
N ASP A 4 15.89 19.38 79.25
CA ASP A 4 17.17 18.78 78.84
C ASP A 4 17.49 19.21 77.39
N PRO A 5 18.65 19.82 77.12
CA PRO A 5 19.04 20.31 75.80
C PRO A 5 18.93 19.25 74.69
N ARG A 6 19.09 17.96 75.01
CA ARG A 6 18.94 16.87 74.04
C ARG A 6 17.48 16.68 73.62
N VAL A 7 16.55 16.80 74.57
CA VAL A 7 15.11 16.74 74.29
C VAL A 7 14.68 17.92 73.43
N GLN A 8 15.26 19.10 73.68
CA GLN A 8 14.96 20.30 72.91
C GLN A 8 15.45 20.20 71.45
N LEU A 9 16.63 19.64 71.23
CA LEU A 9 17.15 19.37 69.88
C LEU A 9 16.28 18.39 69.10
N GLU A 10 15.84 17.29 69.72
CA GLU A 10 14.97 16.30 69.04
C GLU A 10 13.58 16.86 68.72
N LEU A 11 13.03 17.74 69.56
CA LEU A 11 11.79 18.44 69.28
C LEU A 11 11.93 19.40 68.09
N GLU A 12 13.07 20.09 67.97
CA GLU A 12 13.38 20.96 66.83
C GLU A 12 13.54 20.15 65.53
N ASN A 13 14.20 18.99 65.60
CA ASN A 13 14.30 18.04 64.49
C ASN A 13 12.91 17.51 64.06
N LEU A 14 12.05 17.19 65.03
CA LEU A 14 10.69 16.71 64.77
C LEU A 14 9.83 17.81 64.12
N ASN A 15 9.88 19.04 64.64
CA ASN A 15 9.17 20.18 64.06
C ASN A 15 9.63 20.45 62.62
N THR A 16 10.95 20.46 62.38
CA THR A 16 11.54 20.63 61.04
C THR A 16 11.08 19.52 60.10
N SER A 17 11.12 18.26 60.55
CA SER A 17 10.66 17.12 59.75
C SER A 17 9.16 17.21 59.43
N THR A 18 8.35 17.69 60.38
CA THR A 18 6.91 17.90 60.19
C THR A 18 6.63 18.98 59.16
N GLU A 19 7.37 20.09 59.18
CA GLU A 19 7.28 21.14 58.15
C GLU A 19 7.65 20.61 56.76
N PHE A 20 8.70 19.79 56.65
CA PHE A 20 9.07 19.15 55.40
C PHE A 20 7.99 18.19 54.88
N ILE A 21 7.40 17.37 55.75
CA ILE A 21 6.29 16.48 55.39
C ILE A 21 5.12 17.30 54.84
N ASN A 22 4.68 18.34 55.56
CA ASN A 22 3.57 19.19 55.14
C ASN A 22 3.85 19.86 53.78
N LYS A 23 5.09 20.31 53.54
CA LYS A 23 5.48 20.91 52.26
C LYS A 23 5.44 19.90 51.13
N LEU A 24 5.98 18.69 51.34
CA LEU A 24 5.99 17.63 50.35
C LEU A 24 4.56 17.13 50.04
N GLU A 25 3.69 17.07 51.04
CA GLU A 25 2.27 16.75 50.85
C GLU A 25 1.58 17.79 49.97
N LEU A 26 1.82 19.08 50.21
CA LEU A 26 1.26 20.15 49.38
C LEU A 26 1.79 20.11 47.94
N GLU A 27 3.09 19.89 47.76
CA GLU A 27 3.70 19.74 46.43
C GLU A 27 3.16 18.52 45.70
N LEU A 28 2.98 17.40 46.39
CA LEU A 28 2.41 16.17 45.83
C LEU A 28 0.95 16.37 45.40
N GLU A 29 0.13 17.04 46.22
CA GLU A 29 -1.25 17.34 45.90
C GLU A 29 -1.34 18.25 44.67
N LYS A 30 -0.49 19.28 44.61
CA LYS A 30 -0.39 20.16 43.44
C LYS A 30 0.02 19.40 42.18
N ALA A 31 1.05 18.55 42.25
CA ALA A 31 1.50 17.75 41.12
C ALA A 31 0.43 16.76 40.64
N ARG A 32 -0.33 16.15 41.56
CA ARG A 32 -1.46 15.27 41.23
C ARG A 32 -2.58 16.02 40.53
N LEU A 33 -2.91 17.22 41.00
CA LEU A 33 -3.93 18.06 40.37
C LEU A 33 -3.52 18.46 38.95
N GLU A 34 -2.27 18.92 38.78
CA GLU A 34 -1.71 19.27 37.47
C GLU A 34 -1.73 18.08 36.51
N PHE A 35 -1.31 16.90 36.98
CA PHE A 35 -1.35 15.66 36.19
C PHE A 35 -2.78 15.31 35.73
N ASN A 36 -3.75 15.32 36.64
CA ASN A 36 -5.14 14.98 36.31
C ASN A 36 -5.75 15.99 35.34
N ASN A 37 -5.44 17.27 35.49
CA ASN A 37 -5.87 18.31 34.55
C ASN A 37 -5.28 18.08 33.16
N LEU A 38 -3.97 17.83 33.06
CA LEU A 38 -3.32 17.56 31.79
C LEU A 38 -3.84 16.27 31.13
N LEU A 39 -4.07 15.22 31.92
CA LEU A 39 -4.62 13.96 31.44
C LEU A 39 -6.02 14.16 30.86
N SER A 40 -6.89 14.89 31.57
CA SER A 40 -8.24 15.22 31.13
C SER A 40 -8.23 16.05 29.85
N GLU A 41 -7.41 17.11 29.80
CA GLU A 41 -7.27 17.96 28.62
C GLU A 41 -6.77 17.15 27.41
N SER A 42 -5.78 16.29 27.62
CA SER A 42 -5.23 15.42 26.57
C SER A 42 -6.26 14.43 26.05
N ALA A 43 -7.04 13.81 26.94
CA ALA A 43 -8.11 12.89 26.57
C ALA A 43 -9.18 13.58 25.72
N ILE A 44 -9.63 14.77 26.14
CA ILE A 44 -10.59 15.59 25.38
C ILE A 44 -10.02 15.96 24.00
N LYS A 45 -8.75 16.35 23.95
CA LYS A 45 -8.09 16.72 22.69
C LYS A 45 -8.00 15.55 21.73
N ILE A 46 -7.60 14.37 22.20
CA ILE A 46 -7.56 13.14 21.41
C ILE A 46 -8.96 12.77 20.90
N GLU A 47 -9.97 12.82 21.76
CA GLU A 47 -11.35 12.51 21.36
C GLU A 47 -11.86 13.50 20.30
N SER A 48 -11.54 14.79 20.44
CA SER A 48 -11.91 15.81 19.46
C SER A 48 -11.24 15.58 18.09
N LEU A 49 -9.96 15.21 18.09
CA LEU A 49 -9.20 14.92 16.89
C LEU A 49 -9.73 13.65 16.22
N SER A 50 -10.01 12.61 17.01
CA SER A 50 -10.63 11.36 16.54
C SER A 50 -11.98 11.63 15.86
N LYS A 51 -12.88 12.40 16.49
CA LYS A 51 -14.16 12.79 15.88
C LYS A 51 -13.98 13.60 14.59
N LYS A 52 -13.02 14.54 14.59
CA LYS A 52 -12.78 15.46 13.46
C LYS A 52 -12.14 14.77 12.25
N LEU A 53 -11.23 13.83 12.49
CA LEU A 53 -10.44 13.15 11.46
C LEU A 53 -11.05 11.81 11.06
N GLY A 54 -11.59 11.02 11.99
CA GLY A 54 -12.18 9.70 11.70
C GLY A 54 -13.25 9.75 10.62
N THR A 55 -14.19 10.69 10.72
CA THR A 55 -15.23 10.91 9.71
C THR A 55 -14.70 11.35 8.34
N THR A 56 -13.53 11.99 8.30
CA THR A 56 -12.90 12.46 7.07
C THR A 56 -12.11 11.33 6.41
N ILE A 57 -11.39 10.54 7.21
CA ILE A 57 -10.67 9.33 6.80
C ILE A 57 -11.65 8.31 6.22
N ASP A 58 -12.78 8.05 6.89
CA ASP A 58 -13.79 7.12 6.39
C ASP A 58 -14.42 7.59 5.07
N LYS A 59 -14.60 8.91 4.89
CA LYS A 59 -15.07 9.48 3.62
C LYS A 59 -14.02 9.41 2.50
N ALA A 60 -12.72 9.49 2.83
CA ALA A 60 -11.64 9.39 1.86
C ALA A 60 -11.27 7.94 1.53
N ARG A 61 -11.62 6.98 2.40
CA ARG A 61 -11.28 5.55 2.26
C ARG A 61 -11.62 4.96 0.88
N PRO A 62 -12.81 5.17 0.30
CA PRO A 62 -13.13 4.59 -1.02
C PRO A 62 -12.19 5.07 -2.13
N TYR A 63 -11.68 6.31 -2.04
CA TYR A 63 -10.70 6.83 -3.00
C TYR A 63 -9.38 6.06 -2.91
N TYR A 64 -8.86 5.86 -1.70
CA TYR A 64 -7.59 5.15 -1.51
C TYR A 64 -7.69 3.65 -1.81
N GLU A 65 -8.80 3.00 -1.48
CA GLU A 65 -9.07 1.62 -1.88
C GLU A 65 -9.13 1.48 -3.42
N THR A 66 -9.80 2.41 -4.09
CA THR A 66 -9.86 2.43 -5.57
C THR A 66 -8.49 2.73 -6.18
N LEU A 67 -7.70 3.61 -5.56
CA LEU A 67 -6.34 3.93 -6.01
C LEU A 67 -5.42 2.72 -5.93
N GLN A 68 -5.52 1.96 -4.84
CA GLN A 68 -4.78 0.71 -4.69
C GLN A 68 -5.19 -0.30 -5.78
N ALA A 69 -6.49 -0.52 -5.97
CA ALA A 69 -6.99 -1.41 -7.02
C ALA A 69 -6.56 -0.96 -8.43
N ALA A 70 -6.56 0.35 -8.72
CA ALA A 70 -6.07 0.89 -9.98
C ALA A 70 -4.58 0.60 -10.19
N THR A 71 -3.77 0.72 -9.14
CA THR A 71 -2.33 0.44 -9.18
C THR A 71 -2.06 -1.03 -9.46
N GLU A 72 -2.79 -1.94 -8.80
CA GLU A 72 -2.68 -3.39 -9.03
C GLU A 72 -3.10 -3.75 -10.46
N LEU A 73 -4.21 -3.18 -10.96
CA LEU A 73 -4.66 -3.37 -12.34
C LEU A 73 -3.68 -2.81 -13.37
N GLN A 74 -3.04 -1.67 -13.09
CA GLN A 74 -2.02 -1.09 -13.95
C GLN A 74 -0.83 -2.06 -14.11
N GLN A 75 -0.31 -2.59 -13.01
CA GLN A 75 0.78 -3.56 -13.02
C GLN A 75 0.39 -4.83 -13.78
N LYS A 76 -0.82 -5.36 -13.54
CA LYS A 76 -1.34 -6.51 -14.26
C LYS A 76 -1.47 -6.23 -15.76
N THR A 77 -1.96 -5.05 -16.14
CA THR A 77 -2.10 -4.64 -17.55
C THR A 77 -0.75 -4.56 -18.25
N GLN A 78 0.26 -3.96 -17.60
CA GLN A 78 1.63 -3.89 -18.13
C GLN A 78 2.24 -5.27 -18.31
N LYS A 79 2.04 -6.18 -17.35
CA LYS A 79 2.51 -7.56 -17.45
C LYS A 79 1.88 -8.30 -18.64
N GLU A 80 0.56 -8.19 -18.83
CA GLU A 80 -0.12 -8.81 -19.96
C GLU A 80 0.25 -8.15 -21.30
N ALA A 81 0.54 -6.85 -21.31
CA ALA A 81 1.05 -6.15 -22.49
C ALA A 81 2.41 -6.70 -22.92
N LEU A 82 3.34 -6.86 -21.98
CA LEU A 82 4.65 -7.44 -22.25
C LEU A 82 4.53 -8.89 -22.74
N ARG A 83 3.65 -9.69 -22.14
CA ARG A 83 3.38 -11.06 -22.59
C ARG A 83 2.85 -11.08 -24.02
N TYR A 84 1.95 -10.17 -24.37
CA TYR A 84 1.42 -10.05 -25.74
C TYR A 84 2.51 -9.65 -26.74
N GLU A 85 3.38 -8.71 -26.39
CA GLU A 85 4.52 -8.31 -27.22
C GLU A 85 5.48 -9.49 -27.45
N GLN A 86 5.85 -10.20 -26.39
CA GLN A 86 6.71 -11.39 -26.46
C GLN A 86 6.09 -12.49 -27.32
N ALA A 87 4.81 -12.80 -27.14
CA ALA A 87 4.10 -13.81 -27.94
C ALA A 87 4.00 -13.40 -29.42
N THR A 88 3.87 -12.09 -29.69
CA THR A 88 3.86 -11.56 -31.06
C THR A 88 5.23 -11.72 -31.73
N VAL A 89 6.31 -11.41 -31.01
CA VAL A 89 7.68 -11.64 -31.49
C VAL A 89 7.94 -13.13 -31.73
N GLU A 90 7.56 -14.01 -30.80
CA GLU A 90 7.71 -15.46 -30.96
C GLU A 90 6.95 -15.98 -32.18
N HIS A 91 5.71 -15.52 -32.40
CA HIS A 91 4.92 -15.89 -33.56
C HIS A 91 5.57 -15.45 -34.88
N ASN A 92 6.08 -14.21 -34.94
CA ASN A 92 6.76 -13.71 -36.12
C ASN A 92 8.04 -14.52 -36.41
N ASN A 93 8.85 -14.80 -35.38
CA ASN A 93 10.04 -15.63 -35.52
C ASN A 93 9.68 -17.05 -36.02
N ALA A 94 8.60 -17.65 -35.51
CA ALA A 94 8.14 -18.96 -35.98
C ALA A 94 7.76 -18.93 -37.47
N LYS A 95 7.11 -17.85 -37.94
CA LYS A 95 6.77 -17.69 -39.37
C LYS A 95 8.02 -17.53 -40.24
N GLU A 96 9.01 -16.78 -39.78
CA GLU A 96 10.29 -16.65 -40.49
C GLU A 96 11.02 -17.99 -40.62
N ILE A 97 11.01 -18.81 -39.56
CA ILE A 97 11.58 -20.16 -39.59
C ILE A 97 10.88 -21.04 -40.63
N VAL A 98 9.54 -21.01 -40.67
CA VAL A 98 8.78 -21.75 -41.70
C VAL A 98 9.15 -21.28 -43.10
N GLN A 99 9.20 -19.97 -43.33
CA GLN A 99 9.58 -19.42 -44.65
C GLN A 99 10.98 -19.86 -45.10
N LEU A 100 11.96 -19.85 -44.18
CA LEU A 100 13.32 -20.31 -44.47
C LEU A 100 13.37 -21.82 -44.75
N ALA A 101 12.62 -22.62 -43.98
CA ALA A 101 12.49 -24.05 -44.20
C ALA A 101 11.84 -24.37 -45.57
N GLU A 102 10.78 -23.66 -45.95
CA GLU A 102 10.14 -23.80 -47.27
C GLU A 102 11.10 -23.47 -48.42
N GLN A 103 11.87 -22.38 -48.30
CA GLN A 103 12.86 -22.01 -49.31
C GLN A 103 13.95 -23.07 -49.46
N THR A 104 14.43 -23.59 -48.33
CA THR A 104 15.47 -24.63 -48.30
C THR A 104 14.96 -25.93 -48.91
N LEU A 105 13.70 -26.31 -48.63
CA LEU A 105 13.07 -27.52 -49.19
C LEU A 105 12.86 -27.43 -50.70
N ARG A 106 12.54 -26.24 -51.22
CA ARG A 106 12.48 -26.00 -52.67
C ARG A 106 13.83 -26.14 -53.36
N GLN A 107 14.93 -25.91 -52.63
CA GLN A 107 16.29 -26.02 -53.14
C GLN A 107 16.86 -27.44 -52.97
N ASN A 108 16.56 -28.09 -51.85
CA ASN A 108 17.04 -29.43 -51.47
C ASN A 108 15.85 -30.27 -50.94
N GLY A 109 15.43 -31.29 -51.70
CA GLY A 109 14.26 -32.12 -51.37
C GLY A 109 14.56 -33.30 -50.45
N ASP A 110 15.07 -33.04 -49.24
CA ASP A 110 15.40 -34.09 -48.26
C ASP A 110 14.26 -34.36 -47.26
N ILE A 111 14.09 -35.62 -46.85
CA ILE A 111 12.99 -36.09 -46.00
C ILE A 111 13.07 -35.50 -44.58
N GLU A 112 14.27 -35.29 -44.04
CA GLU A 112 14.47 -34.64 -42.74
C GLU A 112 13.94 -33.20 -42.73
N LEU A 113 13.98 -32.54 -43.89
CA LEU A 113 13.58 -31.15 -44.05
C LEU A 113 12.04 -31.01 -44.14
N GLU A 114 11.35 -32.01 -44.71
CA GLU A 114 9.90 -32.10 -44.72
C GLU A 114 9.32 -32.30 -43.30
N GLN A 115 9.98 -33.11 -42.48
CA GLN A 115 9.63 -33.27 -41.07
C GLN A 115 9.85 -31.98 -40.27
N LEU A 116 10.96 -31.28 -40.52
CA LEU A 116 11.24 -29.97 -39.90
C LEU A 116 10.19 -28.92 -40.28
N LEU A 117 9.72 -28.92 -41.53
CA LEU A 117 8.67 -28.02 -42.00
C LEU A 117 7.36 -28.25 -41.23
N THR A 118 6.95 -29.51 -41.11
CA THR A 118 5.72 -29.89 -40.41
C THR A 118 5.74 -29.42 -38.96
N LYS A 119 6.84 -29.71 -38.24
CA LYS A 119 7.04 -29.27 -36.85
C LYS A 119 7.06 -27.74 -36.71
N SER A 120 7.67 -27.04 -37.67
CA SER A 120 7.71 -25.57 -37.66
C SER A 120 6.33 -24.97 -37.91
N ALA A 121 5.53 -25.55 -38.81
CA ALA A 121 4.15 -25.13 -39.06
C ALA A 121 3.24 -25.34 -37.83
N GLU A 122 3.38 -26.46 -37.13
CA GLU A 122 2.71 -26.69 -35.84
C GLU A 122 3.08 -25.63 -34.80
N LYS A 123 4.36 -25.26 -34.72
CA LYS A 123 4.85 -24.20 -33.81
C LYS A 123 4.30 -22.82 -34.17
N VAL A 124 4.10 -22.50 -35.45
CA VAL A 124 3.42 -21.27 -35.89
C VAL A 124 1.97 -21.24 -35.40
N ASN A 125 1.25 -22.36 -35.53
CA ASN A 125 -0.13 -22.43 -35.04
C ASN A 125 -0.21 -22.30 -33.51
N GLN A 126 0.69 -22.96 -32.78
CA GLN A 126 0.75 -22.85 -31.31
C GLN A 126 1.08 -21.44 -30.83
N SER A 127 2.07 -20.79 -31.45
CA SER A 127 2.44 -19.41 -31.10
C SER A 127 1.33 -18.40 -31.43
N GLU A 128 0.54 -18.63 -32.49
CA GLU A 128 -0.62 -17.78 -32.80
C GLU A 128 -1.72 -17.91 -31.75
N LEU A 129 -2.02 -19.13 -31.29
CA LEU A 129 -3.00 -19.35 -30.21
C LEU A 129 -2.59 -18.65 -28.92
N GLU A 130 -1.31 -18.73 -28.54
CA GLU A 130 -0.77 -18.03 -27.36
C GLU A 130 -0.83 -16.50 -27.53
N ARG A 131 -0.48 -16.00 -28.73
CA ARG A 131 -0.58 -14.55 -29.06
C ARG A 131 -2.01 -14.05 -28.92
N GLN A 132 -2.99 -14.76 -29.45
CA GLN A 132 -4.41 -14.40 -29.35
C GLN A 132 -4.92 -14.45 -27.90
N ALA A 133 -4.49 -15.45 -27.12
CA ALA A 133 -4.83 -15.55 -25.71
C ALA A 133 -4.25 -14.37 -24.90
N ALA A 134 -2.98 -14.03 -25.12
CA ALA A 134 -2.33 -12.90 -24.49
C ALA A 134 -2.98 -11.57 -24.89
N GLU A 135 -3.33 -11.39 -26.17
CA GLU A 135 -4.04 -10.20 -26.67
C GLU A 135 -5.39 -10.01 -25.99
N LYS A 136 -6.18 -11.09 -25.90
CA LYS A 136 -7.48 -11.07 -25.23
C LYS A 136 -7.32 -10.68 -23.76
N GLN A 137 -6.33 -11.25 -23.07
CA GLN A 137 -6.10 -10.97 -21.65
C GLN A 137 -5.64 -9.53 -21.42
N HIS A 138 -4.72 -9.02 -22.24
CA HIS A 138 -4.28 -7.62 -22.21
C HIS A 138 -5.44 -6.65 -22.46
N ARG A 139 -6.34 -6.96 -23.40
CA ARG A 139 -7.52 -6.13 -23.68
C ARG A 139 -8.50 -6.09 -22.51
N ILE A 140 -8.70 -7.22 -21.84
CA ILE A 140 -9.57 -7.32 -20.66
C ILE A 140 -9.01 -6.45 -19.53
N THR A 141 -7.74 -6.65 -19.17
CA THR A 141 -7.10 -5.93 -18.05
C THR A 141 -7.01 -4.43 -18.34
N SER A 142 -6.71 -4.04 -19.58
CA SER A 142 -6.70 -2.63 -20.00
C SER A 142 -8.07 -1.97 -19.84
N ARG A 143 -9.15 -2.69 -20.17
CA ARG A 143 -10.52 -2.18 -20.00
C ARG A 143 -10.89 -2.02 -18.53
N GLU A 144 -10.56 -3.01 -17.70
CA GLU A 144 -10.78 -2.95 -16.25
C GLU A 144 -10.01 -1.80 -15.60
N TYR A 145 -8.74 -1.61 -16.00
CA TYR A 145 -7.92 -0.50 -15.56
C TYR A 145 -8.54 0.85 -15.94
N SER A 146 -8.94 1.02 -17.22
CA SER A 146 -9.56 2.26 -17.69
C SER A 146 -10.86 2.61 -16.94
N ILE A 147 -11.71 1.62 -16.66
CA ILE A 147 -12.93 1.83 -15.87
C ILE A 147 -12.59 2.25 -14.44
N THR A 148 -11.61 1.60 -13.82
CA THR A 148 -11.17 1.91 -12.46
C THR A 148 -10.54 3.30 -12.37
N GLU A 149 -9.74 3.70 -13.35
CA GLU A 149 -9.20 5.06 -13.51
C GLU A 149 -10.31 6.12 -13.62
N GLN A 150 -11.35 5.87 -14.41
CA GLN A 150 -12.49 6.78 -14.51
C GLN A 150 -13.22 6.91 -13.17
N ASN A 151 -13.38 5.81 -12.44
CA ASN A 151 -13.99 5.82 -11.11
C ASN A 151 -13.11 6.56 -10.10
N LEU A 152 -11.80 6.36 -10.15
CA LEU A 152 -10.82 7.07 -9.33
C LEU A 152 -10.89 8.59 -9.56
N SER A 153 -10.96 9.02 -10.82
CA SER A 153 -11.13 10.44 -11.18
C SER A 153 -12.45 11.01 -10.66
N LYS A 154 -13.55 10.27 -10.76
CA LYS A 154 -14.85 10.67 -10.17
C LYS A 154 -14.75 10.83 -8.65
N LEU A 155 -14.17 9.84 -7.96
CA LEU A 155 -13.98 9.87 -6.52
C LEU A 155 -13.06 11.02 -6.09
N HIS A 156 -11.98 11.27 -6.82
CA HIS A 156 -11.07 12.39 -6.56
C HIS A 156 -11.81 13.73 -6.60
N ASN A 157 -12.65 13.94 -7.62
CA ASN A 157 -13.43 15.16 -7.77
C ASN A 157 -14.51 15.30 -6.68
N GLN A 158 -15.20 14.22 -6.33
CA GLN A 158 -16.25 14.23 -5.31
C GLN A 158 -15.71 14.41 -3.89
N LEU A 159 -14.55 13.82 -3.60
CA LEU A 159 -13.99 13.70 -2.25
C LEU A 159 -12.79 14.62 -2.00
N LYS A 160 -12.49 15.56 -2.90
CA LYS A 160 -11.30 16.43 -2.86
C LYS A 160 -11.01 17.02 -1.47
N ARG A 161 -12.04 17.54 -0.79
CA ARG A 161 -11.90 18.12 0.58
C ARG A 161 -11.59 17.07 1.64
N SER A 162 -12.17 15.87 1.53
CA SER A 162 -11.91 14.78 2.45
C SER A 162 -10.53 14.17 2.21
N ILE A 163 -10.08 14.06 0.97
CA ILE A 163 -8.74 13.55 0.62
C ILE A 163 -7.64 14.47 1.15
N VAL A 164 -7.80 15.80 1.05
CA VAL A 164 -6.80 16.76 1.54
C VAL A 164 -6.74 16.84 3.07
N LYS A 165 -7.84 16.49 3.74
CA LYS A 165 -7.99 16.61 5.20
C LYS A 165 -7.72 15.29 5.94
N ALA A 166 -7.83 14.15 5.25
CA ALA A 166 -7.42 12.83 5.74
C ALA A 166 -5.90 12.70 5.71
#